data_AF-A0A3D8TKY1-F1
#
_entry.id   AF-A0A3D8TKY1-F1
#
_cell.length_a   1.000
_cell.length_b   1.000
_cell.length_c   1.000
_cell.angle_alpha   90.00
_cell.angle_beta   90.00
_cell.angle_gamma   90.00
#
_symmetry.space_group_name_H-M   'P 1'
#
loop_
_entity.id
_entity.type
_entity.pdbx_description
1 polymer ?
#
loop_
_entity_poly.entity_id
_entity_poly.type
_entity_poly.pdbx_seq_one_letter_code
_entity_poly.pdbx_strand_id
1 'polypeptide(L)'
;MKTEEELRTEYRRQRQELEEQAEDIYRFQKKGEEIAQQTYEAILYQIRQREEDCTDILEMARREIEQLETNYQVDLQEKKREVRQKTEHLEEQFHKGLQQVERNK
;
A
#
# COMPACT_ATOMS: atom_id res chain seq x y z
N MET A 1 -28.71 -12.28 18.69
CA MET A 1 -28.24 -10.89 18.50
C MET A 1 -26.90 -10.79 19.22
N LYS A 2 -25.85 -10.24 18.59
CA LYS A 2 -24.54 -10.11 19.27
C LYS A 2 -24.66 -9.15 20.45
N THR A 3 -23.94 -9.42 21.53
CA THR A 3 -23.84 -8.49 22.65
C THR A 3 -22.94 -7.30 22.29
N GLU A 4 -23.02 -6.22 23.05
CA GLU A 4 -22.13 -5.06 22.85
C GLU A 4 -20.65 -5.45 22.98
N GLU A 5 -20.33 -6.35 23.91
CA GLU A 5 -18.97 -6.82 24.17
C GLU A 5 -18.44 -7.69 23.04
N GLU A 6 -19.28 -8.56 22.46
CA GLU A 6 -18.96 -9.34 21.27
C GLU A 6 -18.67 -8.43 20.05
N LEU A 7 -19.51 -7.41 19.83
CA LEU A 7 -19.31 -6.43 18.75
C LEU A 7 -18.00 -5.66 18.91
N ARG A 8 -17.69 -5.20 20.12
CA ARG A 8 -16.43 -4.48 20.41
C ARG A 8 -15.21 -5.36 20.21
N THR A 9 -15.28 -6.62 20.59
CA THR A 9 -14.17 -7.57 20.45
C THR A 9 -13.89 -7.89 18.99
N GLU A 10 -14.94 -8.18 18.21
CA GLU A 10 -14.81 -8.45 16.78
C GLU A 10 -14.30 -7.22 16.01
N TYR A 11 -14.84 -6.03 16.30
CA TYR A 11 -14.38 -4.78 15.71
C TYR A 11 -12.89 -4.55 15.97
N ARG A 12 -12.43 -4.72 17.21
CA ARG A 12 -11.01 -4.54 17.55
C ARG A 12 -10.11 -5.50 16.78
N ARG A 13 -10.49 -6.79 16.70
CA ARG A 13 -9.72 -7.79 15.94
C ARG A 13 -9.63 -7.41 14.46
N GLN A 14 -10.77 -7.13 13.82
CA GLN A 14 -10.81 -6.78 12.40
C GLN A 14 -10.08 -5.45 12.13
N ARG A 15 -10.14 -4.51 13.08
CA ARG A 15 -9.41 -3.25 12.98
C ARG A 15 -7.90 -3.48 13.00
N GLN A 16 -7.42 -4.32 13.92
CA GLN A 16 -6.01 -4.66 14.01
C GLN A 16 -5.51 -5.34 12.73
N GLU A 17 -6.27 -6.28 12.17
CA GLU A 17 -5.92 -6.95 10.91
C GLU A 17 -5.77 -5.95 9.75
N LEU A 18 -6.63 -4.92 9.69
CA LEU A 18 -6.55 -3.86 8.67
C LEU A 18 -5.37 -2.91 8.91
N GLU A 19 -5.01 -2.64 10.16
CA GLU A 19 -3.84 -1.84 10.53
C GLU A 19 -2.54 -2.56 10.15
N GLU A 20 -2.45 -3.87 10.39
CA GLU A 20 -1.33 -4.71 9.95
C GLU A 20 -1.20 -4.71 8.41
N GLN A 21 -2.32 -4.84 7.69
CA GLN A 21 -2.31 -4.72 6.21
C GLN A 21 -1.83 -3.35 5.73
N ALA A 22 -2.24 -2.27 6.40
CA ALA A 22 -1.79 -0.92 6.06
C ALA A 22 -0.28 -0.74 6.31
N GLU A 23 0.24 -1.33 7.39
CA GLU A 23 1.66 -1.32 7.70
C GLU A 23 2.48 -2.11 6.67
N ASP A 24 2.00 -3.29 6.26
CA ASP A 24 2.64 -4.10 5.23
C ASP A 24 2.71 -3.36 3.89
N ILE A 25 1.64 -2.68 3.50
CA ILE A 25 1.61 -1.82 2.30
C ILE A 25 2.66 -0.71 2.42
N TYR A 26 2.80 -0.09 3.58
CA TYR A 26 3.79 0.97 3.81
C TYR A 26 5.23 0.44 3.73
N ARG A 27 5.50 -0.72 4.34
CA ARG A 27 6.83 -1.38 4.26
C ARG A 27 7.16 -1.77 2.83
N PHE A 28 6.18 -2.31 2.10
CA PHE A 28 6.33 -2.66 0.69
C PHE A 28 6.63 -1.43 -0.17
N GLN A 29 5.95 -0.30 0.09
CA GLN A 29 6.24 0.98 -0.57
C GLN A 29 7.71 1.39 -0.40
N LYS A 30 8.20 1.44 0.85
CA LYS A 30 9.58 1.81 1.14
C LYS A 30 10.58 0.93 0.42
N LYS A 31 10.34 -0.39 0.46
CA LYS A 31 11.21 -1.35 -0.22
C LYS A 31 11.22 -1.14 -1.74
N GLY A 32 10.07 -0.82 -2.34
CA GLY A 32 9.98 -0.48 -3.76
C GLY A 32 10.82 0.75 -4.11
N GLU A 33 10.69 1.82 -3.32
CA GLU A 33 11.47 3.06 -3.48
C GLU A 33 12.99 2.81 -3.35
N GLU A 34 13.41 2.00 -2.38
CA GLU A 34 14.82 1.61 -2.20
C GLU A 34 15.35 0.82 -3.41
N ILE A 35 14.59 -0.14 -3.93
CA ILE A 35 15.00 -0.94 -5.09
C ILE A 35 15.12 -0.09 -6.35
N ALA A 36 14.17 0.83 -6.58
CA ALA A 36 14.21 1.73 -7.72
C ALA A 36 15.46 2.61 -7.66
N GLN A 37 15.73 3.23 -6.50
CA GLN A 37 16.92 4.06 -6.29
C GLN A 37 18.22 3.27 -6.52
N GLN A 38 18.34 2.08 -5.94
CA GLN A 38 19.50 1.20 -6.14
C GLN A 38 19.70 0.82 -7.62
N THR A 39 18.60 0.61 -8.35
CA THR A 39 18.64 0.27 -9.77
C THR A 39 19.14 1.44 -10.61
N TYR A 40 18.65 2.66 -10.35
CA TYR A 40 19.15 3.87 -11.00
C TYR A 40 20.64 4.09 -10.74
N GLU A 41 21.09 3.93 -9.49
CA GLU A 41 22.50 4.05 -9.11
C GLU A 41 23.39 3.01 -9.81
N ALA A 42 22.93 1.76 -9.90
CA ALA A 42 23.65 0.69 -10.58
C ALA A 42 23.81 0.96 -12.08
N ILE A 43 22.76 1.45 -12.75
CA ILE A 43 22.80 1.84 -14.16
C ILE A 43 23.81 2.97 -14.39
N LEU A 44 23.74 4.02 -13.57
CA LEU A 44 24.68 5.15 -13.66
C LEU A 44 26.13 4.72 -13.43
N TYR A 45 26.37 3.82 -12.48
CA TYR A 45 27.70 3.27 -12.21
C TYR A 45 28.25 2.49 -13.41
N GLN A 46 27.46 1.57 -13.97
CA GLN A 46 27.86 0.75 -15.12
C GLN A 46 28.21 1.60 -16.35
N ILE A 47 27.49 2.70 -16.53
CA ILE A 47 27.66 3.56 -17.71
C ILE A 47 28.87 4.49 -17.55
N ARG A 48 29.15 4.99 -16.35
CA ARG A 48 30.38 5.76 -16.07
C ARG A 48 31.67 4.97 -16.34
N GLN A 49 31.61 3.64 -16.35
CA GLN A 49 32.75 2.79 -16.69
C GLN A 49 32.98 2.62 -18.20
N ARG A 50 32.07 3.11 -19.04
CA ARG A 50 32.20 3.04 -20.50
C ARG A 50 32.77 4.35 -21.05
N GLU A 51 33.67 4.24 -22.02
CA GLU A 51 34.23 5.41 -22.74
C GLU A 51 33.32 5.92 -23.87
N GLU A 52 32.21 5.22 -24.14
CA GLU A 52 31.27 5.51 -25.24
C GLU A 52 30.08 6.37 -24.81
N ASP A 53 29.55 7.17 -25.76
CA ASP A 53 28.31 7.91 -25.57
C ASP A 53 27.11 6.95 -25.44
N CYS A 54 26.55 6.88 -24.24
CA CYS A 54 25.43 6.01 -23.90
C CYS A 54 24.10 6.78 -23.69
N THR A 55 23.99 8.01 -24.19
CA THR A 55 22.85 8.90 -23.92
C THR A 55 21.49 8.28 -24.29
N ASP A 56 21.38 7.66 -25.47
CA ASP A 56 20.12 7.04 -25.92
C ASP A 56 19.76 5.82 -25.06
N ILE A 57 20.76 5.02 -24.67
CA ILE A 57 20.56 3.84 -23.82
C ILE A 57 20.10 4.26 -22.41
N LEU A 58 20.66 5.35 -21.88
CA LEU A 58 20.22 5.96 -20.61
C LEU A 58 18.77 6.41 -20.67
N GLU A 59 18.39 7.08 -21.76
CA GLU A 59 17.04 7.57 -21.91
C GLU A 59 16.04 6.42 -22.01
N MET A 60 16.38 5.35 -22.74
CA MET A 60 15.56 4.14 -22.81
C MET A 60 15.40 3.47 -21.44
N ALA A 61 16.51 3.23 -20.73
CA ALA A 61 16.47 2.60 -19.42
C ALA A 61 15.68 3.44 -18.40
N ARG A 62 15.82 4.77 -18.44
CA ARG A 62 15.05 5.68 -17.59
C ARG A 62 13.55 5.57 -17.88
N ARG A 63 13.14 5.58 -19.15
CA ARG A 63 11.72 5.45 -19.53
C ARG A 63 11.13 4.11 -19.08
N GLU A 64 11.89 3.02 -19.20
CA GLU A 64 11.45 1.70 -18.73
C GLU A 64 11.24 1.67 -17.21
N ILE A 65 12.16 2.25 -16.43
CA ILE A 65 12.00 2.32 -14.98
C ILE A 65 10.83 3.22 -14.59
N GLU A 66 10.70 4.40 -15.21
CA GLU A 66 9.56 5.31 -14.96
C GLU A 66 8.21 4.62 -15.25
N GLN A 67 8.15 3.77 -16.28
CA GLN A 67 6.96 2.99 -16.60
C GLN A 67 6.67 1.92 -15.53
N LEU A 68 7.70 1.21 -15.06
CA LEU A 68 7.56 0.23 -13.98
C LEU A 68 7.12 0.90 -12.66
N GLU A 69 7.72 2.05 -12.32
CA GLU A 69 7.34 2.86 -11.15
C GLU A 69 5.89 3.34 -11.24
N THR A 70 5.45 3.76 -12.44
CA THR A 70 4.07 4.19 -12.67
C THR A 70 3.08 3.04 -12.44
N ASN A 71 3.33 1.88 -13.05
CA ASN A 71 2.47 0.71 -12.87
C ASN A 71 2.43 0.28 -11.40
N TYR A 72 3.59 0.24 -10.75
CA TYR A 72 3.72 -0.05 -9.34
C TYR A 72 2.91 0.92 -8.46
N GLN A 73 2.99 2.22 -8.74
CA GLN A 73 2.24 3.23 -7.99
C GLN A 73 0.73 3.06 -8.16
N VAL A 74 0.25 2.70 -9.36
CA VAL A 74 -1.17 2.43 -9.61
C VAL A 74 -1.65 1.27 -8.74
N ASP A 75 -0.94 0.14 -8.77
CA ASP A 75 -1.29 -1.06 -7.97
C ASP A 75 -1.25 -0.75 -6.46
N LEU A 76 -0.25 0.01 -6.01
CA LEU A 76 -0.12 0.42 -4.62
C LEU A 76 -1.29 1.29 -4.17
N GLN A 77 -1.72 2.24 -5.01
CA GLN A 77 -2.86 3.11 -4.70
C GLN A 77 -4.17 2.33 -4.66
N GLU A 78 -4.34 1.35 -5.54
CA GLU A 78 -5.50 0.46 -5.51
C GLU A 78 -5.56 -0.32 -4.19
N LYS A 79 -4.43 -0.88 -3.73
CA LYS A 79 -4.37 -1.60 -2.45
C LYS A 79 -4.61 -0.70 -1.24
N LYS A 80 -4.05 0.52 -1.23
CA LYS A 80 -4.35 1.52 -0.18
C LYS A 80 -5.83 1.84 -0.13
N ARG A 81 -6.46 2.01 -1.30
CA ARG A 81 -7.90 2.28 -1.41
C ARG A 81 -8.73 1.12 -0.90
N GLU A 82 -8.40 -0.12 -1.23
CA GLU A 82 -9.10 -1.31 -0.73
C GLU A 82 -9.11 -1.37 0.80
N VAL A 83 -7.95 -1.19 1.45
CA VAL A 83 -7.83 -1.22 2.92
C VAL A 83 -8.62 -0.08 3.56
N ARG A 84 -8.58 1.11 2.97
CA ARG A 84 -9.37 2.26 3.42
C ARG A 84 -10.88 1.99 3.33
N GLN A 85 -11.35 1.44 2.22
CA GLN A 85 -12.77 1.12 2.04
C GLN A 85 -13.24 0.04 3.03
N LYS A 86 -12.42 -0.99 3.27
CA LYS A 86 -12.71 -2.01 4.29
C LYS A 86 -12.78 -1.40 5.69
N THR A 87 -11.89 -0.46 5.99
CA THR A 87 -11.86 0.29 7.25
C THR A 87 -13.14 1.10 7.46
N GLU A 88 -13.51 1.91 6.46
CA GLU A 88 -14.73 2.73 6.51
C GLU A 88 -15.98 1.84 6.65
N HIS A 89 -16.04 0.73 5.92
CA HIS A 89 -17.13 -0.23 6.01
C HIS A 89 -17.22 -0.90 7.40
N LEU A 90 -16.09 -1.29 7.97
CA LEU A 90 -16.01 -1.88 9.31
C LEU A 90 -16.54 -0.91 10.37
N GLU A 91 -16.14 0.36 10.30
CA GLU A 91 -16.62 1.41 11.21
C GLU A 91 -18.13 1.60 11.10
N GLU A 92 -18.66 1.68 9.87
CA GLU A 92 -20.11 1.77 9.66
C GLU A 92 -20.88 0.57 10.21
N GLN A 93 -20.40 -0.65 9.96
CA GLN A 93 -21.03 -1.88 10.45
C GLN A 93 -21.05 -1.93 11.97
N PHE A 94 -19.94 -1.55 12.60
CA PHE A 94 -19.83 -1.50 14.05
C PHE A 94 -20.81 -0.49 14.65
N HIS A 95 -20.89 0.73 14.09
CA HIS A 95 -21.84 1.75 14.56
C HIS A 95 -23.31 1.32 14.39
N LYS A 96 -23.66 0.72 13.24
CA LYS A 96 -25.00 0.17 13.01
C LYS A 96 -25.33 -0.94 14.02
N GLY A 97 -24.36 -1.82 14.31
CA GLY A 97 -24.50 -2.87 15.32
C GLY A 97 -24.75 -2.33 16.72
N LEU A 98 -23.96 -1.33 17.15
CA LEU A 98 -24.14 -0.69 18.45
C LEU A 98 -25.52 -0.03 18.60
N GLN A 99 -25.95 0.73 17.59
CA GLN A 99 -27.27 1.39 17.61
C GLN A 99 -28.42 0.37 17.73
N GLN A 100 -28.31 -0.80 17.09
CA GLN A 100 -29.32 -1.84 17.23
C GLN A 100 -29.35 -2.42 18.65
N VAL A 101 -28.18 -2.69 19.23
CA VAL A 101 -28.08 -3.18 20.62
C VAL A 101 -28.66 -2.15 21.60
N GLU A 102 -28.39 -0.86 21.41
CA GLU A 102 -28.94 0.21 22.24
C GLU A 102 -30.46 0.36 22.12
N ARG A 103 -31.03 0.20 20.92
CA ARG A 103 -32.47 0.27 20.69
C ARG A 103 -33.26 -0.92 21.25
N ASN A 104 -32.58 -2.05 21.44
CA ASN A 104 -33.17 -3.29 21.93
C ASN A 104 -32.90 -3.53 23.44
N LYS A 105 -32.22 -2.59 24.11
CA LYS A 105 -32.10 -2.51 25.58
C LYS A 105 -33.32 -1.81 26.15
#